data_AF-A0A7L0ZZA1-F1
#
_entry.id   AF-A0A7L0ZZA1-F1
#
_cell.length_a   1.000
_cell.length_b   1.000
_cell.length_c   1.000
_cell.angle_alpha   90.00
_cell.angle_beta   90.00
_cell.angle_gamma   90.00
#
_symmetry.space_group_name_H-M   'P 1'
#
loop_
_entity.id
_entity.type
_entity.pdbx_description
1 polymer ?
#
loop_
_entity_poly.entity_id
_entity_poly.type
_entity_poly.pdbx_seq_one_letter_code
_entity_poly.pdbx_strand_id
1 'polypeptide(L)'
;QGIMEVCQLLRTSSTFSRCHHRADPEPYISLCERDICACTHMDCHCPAFLDYARSCAHEGVILDGWPEESSCRPRCPVGMEYKECVSPCTKTCQSLNINEVCHGQCVDGCSCP
;
A
#
# COMPACT_ATOMS: atom_id res chain seq x y z
N GLN A 1 -12.53 7.96 21.57
CA GLN A 1 -12.27 8.23 20.15
C GLN A 1 -11.70 6.94 19.58
N GLY A 2 -12.50 6.26 18.77
CA GLY A 2 -12.36 4.82 18.54
C GLY A 2 -11.28 4.52 17.51
N ILE A 3 -10.54 3.43 17.71
CA ILE A 3 -9.54 2.95 16.73
C ILE A 3 -10.18 2.69 15.34
N MET A 4 -11.50 2.45 15.28
CA MET A 4 -12.28 2.32 14.04
C MET A 4 -12.34 3.61 13.20
N GLU A 5 -12.12 4.80 13.79
CA GLU A 5 -12.10 6.05 13.03
C GLU A 5 -10.97 6.07 11.99
N VAL A 6 -9.89 5.31 12.22
CA VAL A 6 -8.79 5.18 11.26
C VAL A 6 -9.29 4.61 9.93
N CYS A 7 -10.23 3.66 9.94
CA CYS A 7 -10.75 3.03 8.72
C CYS A 7 -11.41 4.04 7.79
N GLN A 8 -12.01 5.10 8.35
CA GLN A 8 -12.67 6.14 7.56
C GLN A 8 -11.69 6.97 6.73
N LEU A 9 -10.38 6.92 7.00
CA LEU A 9 -9.37 7.55 6.14
C LEU A 9 -9.44 7.06 4.70
N LEU A 10 -9.79 5.79 4.47
CA LEU A 10 -10.02 5.25 3.11
C LEU A 10 -11.06 6.05 2.33
N ARG A 11 -12.02 6.68 3.02
CA ARG A 11 -13.05 7.55 2.43
C ARG A 11 -12.68 9.03 2.47
N THR A 12 -12.05 9.50 3.55
CA THR A 12 -11.92 10.95 3.80
C THR A 12 -10.58 11.54 3.42
N SER A 13 -9.52 10.73 3.35
CA SER A 13 -8.18 11.21 3.02
C SER A 13 -8.08 11.63 1.56
N SER A 14 -7.35 12.72 1.32
CA SER A 14 -6.98 13.15 -0.03
C SER A 14 -6.16 12.09 -0.77
N THR A 15 -5.28 11.37 -0.08
CA THR A 15 -4.46 10.30 -0.65
C THR A 15 -5.35 9.19 -1.23
N PHE A 16 -6.22 8.60 -0.43
CA PHE A 16 -7.10 7.50 -0.86
C PHE A 16 -8.16 7.93 -1.88
N SER A 17 -8.63 9.19 -1.80
CA SER A 17 -9.62 9.72 -2.74
C SER A 17 -9.19 9.74 -4.21
N ARG A 18 -7.87 9.75 -4.46
CA ARG A 18 -7.30 9.63 -5.82
C ARG A 18 -7.80 8.37 -6.54
N CYS A 19 -8.16 7.32 -5.80
CA CYS A 19 -8.53 6.02 -6.35
C CYS A 19 -10.04 5.71 -6.30
N HIS A 20 -10.88 6.52 -5.64
CA HIS A 20 -12.32 6.23 -5.51
C HIS A 20 -13.05 6.01 -6.84
N HIS A 21 -12.58 6.65 -7.91
CA HIS A 21 -13.13 6.50 -9.26
C HIS A 21 -12.75 5.18 -9.94
N ARG A 22 -11.84 4.40 -9.35
CA ARG A 22 -11.34 3.10 -9.83
C ARG A 22 -11.70 1.95 -8.89
N ALA A 23 -11.61 2.16 -7.57
CA ALA A 23 -11.90 1.17 -6.55
C ALA A 23 -12.78 1.76 -5.44
N ASP A 24 -13.91 1.11 -5.18
CA ASP A 24 -14.82 1.45 -4.08
C ASP A 24 -14.13 1.20 -2.73
N PRO A 25 -13.99 2.21 -1.85
CA PRO A 25 -13.35 2.04 -0.55
C PRO A 25 -14.18 1.23 0.45
N GLU A 26 -15.49 1.04 0.23
CA GLU A 26 -16.40 0.51 1.26
C GLU A 26 -16.13 -0.94 1.71
N PRO A 27 -15.77 -1.88 0.80
CA PRO A 27 -15.36 -3.22 1.19
C PRO A 27 -14.10 -3.23 2.07
N TYR A 28 -13.17 -2.30 1.83
CA TYR A 28 -11.90 -2.18 2.55
C TYR A 28 -12.08 -1.51 3.91
N ILE A 29 -13.00 -0.56 4.03
CA ILE A 29 -13.42 0.00 5.32
C ILE A 29 -14.02 -1.12 6.19
N SER A 30 -14.93 -1.90 5.62
CA SER A 30 -15.53 -3.05 6.31
C SER A 30 -14.49 -4.09 6.72
N LEU A 31 -13.45 -4.30 5.90
CA LEU A 31 -12.33 -5.18 6.22
C LEU A 31 -11.50 -4.62 7.38
N CYS A 32 -11.11 -3.35 7.30
CA CYS A 32 -10.38 -2.65 8.34
C CYS A 32 -11.07 -2.74 9.71
N GLU A 33 -12.38 -2.50 9.75
CA GLU A 33 -13.17 -2.58 10.99
C GLU A 33 -13.17 -4.00 11.57
N ARG A 34 -13.28 -5.03 10.72
CA ARG A 34 -13.18 -6.43 11.15
C ARG A 34 -11.79 -6.78 11.68
N ASP A 35 -10.74 -6.34 11.00
CA ASP A 35 -9.36 -6.65 11.39
C ASP A 35 -8.99 -6.01 12.73
N ILE A 36 -9.46 -4.78 12.95
CA ILE A 36 -9.38 -4.10 14.25
C ILE A 36 -10.10 -4.90 15.33
N CYS A 37 -11.32 -5.37 15.08
CA CYS A 37 -12.09 -6.13 16.08
C CYS A 37 -11.43 -7.46 16.44
N ALA A 38 -10.73 -8.09 15.50
CA ALA A 38 -10.11 -9.39 15.68
C ALA A 38 -8.76 -9.35 16.41
N CYS A 39 -8.22 -8.15 16.70
CA CYS A 39 -6.81 -7.97 17.02
C CYS A 39 -6.60 -6.95 18.13
N THR A 40 -5.57 -7.15 18.95
CA THR A 40 -5.23 -6.27 20.09
C THR A 40 -4.08 -5.30 19.81
N HIS A 41 -3.49 -5.34 18.61
CA HIS A 41 -2.37 -4.48 18.22
C HIS A 41 -2.85 -3.20 17.53
N MET A 42 -2.00 -2.18 17.50
CA MET A 42 -2.35 -0.89 16.87
C MET A 42 -2.30 -0.93 15.34
N ASP A 43 -1.63 -1.93 14.74
CA ASP A 43 -1.37 -1.97 13.29
C ASP A 43 -2.34 -2.90 12.53
N CYS A 44 -3.40 -3.38 13.18
CA CYS A 44 -4.26 -4.41 12.60
C CYS A 44 -5.12 -3.87 11.44
N HIS A 45 -5.29 -2.56 11.31
CA HIS A 45 -5.94 -1.94 10.16
C HIS A 45 -5.07 -1.97 8.90
N CYS A 46 -3.74 -2.04 9.04
CA CYS A 46 -2.80 -1.86 7.94
C CYS A 46 -2.95 -2.84 6.76
N PRO A 47 -3.31 -4.12 6.94
CA PRO A 47 -3.59 -5.02 5.82
C PRO A 47 -4.69 -4.49 4.88
N ALA A 48 -5.79 -3.96 5.43
CA ALA A 48 -6.87 -3.40 4.62
C ALA A 48 -6.44 -2.18 3.79
N PHE A 49 -5.59 -1.31 4.37
CA PHE A 49 -5.01 -0.17 3.66
C PHE A 49 -4.05 -0.60 2.55
N LEU A 50 -3.21 -1.59 2.84
CA LEU A 50 -2.28 -2.16 1.87
C LEU A 50 -3.03 -2.81 0.70
N ASP A 51 -4.09 -3.55 0.98
CA ASP A 51 -4.92 -4.18 -0.05
C ASP A 51 -5.65 -3.15 -0.91
N TYR A 52 -6.12 -2.05 -0.31
CA TYR A 52 -6.71 -0.94 -1.07
C TYR A 52 -5.65 -0.29 -1.99
N ALA A 53 -4.47 0.03 -1.45
CA ALA A 53 -3.37 0.61 -2.22
C ALA A 53 -2.94 -0.28 -3.40
N ARG A 54 -2.89 -1.61 -3.19
CA ARG A 54 -2.62 -2.60 -4.25
C ARG A 54 -3.70 -2.63 -5.33
N SER A 55 -4.97 -2.59 -4.93
CA SER A 55 -6.09 -2.53 -5.88
C SER A 55 -6.00 -1.27 -6.73
N CYS A 56 -5.64 -0.13 -6.12
CA CYS A 56 -5.44 1.12 -6.82
C CYS A 56 -4.26 1.06 -7.81
N ALA A 57 -3.13 0.48 -7.39
CA ALA A 57 -1.96 0.31 -8.24
C ALA A 57 -2.26 -0.58 -9.46
N HIS A 58 -3.07 -1.63 -9.30
CA HIS A 58 -3.55 -2.48 -10.39
C HIS A 58 -4.36 -1.69 -11.43
N GLU A 59 -5.17 -0.72 -10.97
CA GLU A 59 -5.93 0.20 -11.82
C GLU A 59 -5.10 1.39 -12.34
N GLY A 60 -3.80 1.42 -12.08
CA GLY A 60 -2.86 2.44 -12.55
C GLY A 60 -2.77 3.69 -11.68
N VAL A 61 -3.32 3.65 -10.46
CA VAL A 61 -3.28 4.76 -9.49
C VAL A 61 -2.34 4.40 -8.34
N ILE A 62 -1.13 4.95 -8.35
CA ILE A 62 -0.19 4.81 -7.23
C ILE A 62 -0.58 5.82 -6.14
N LEU A 63 -0.77 5.31 -4.92
CA LEU A 63 -1.12 6.09 -3.74
C LEU A 63 0.13 6.45 -2.93
N ASP A 64 0.93 7.37 -3.44
CA ASP A 64 2.16 7.82 -2.77
C ASP A 64 1.87 8.37 -1.37
N GLY A 65 2.60 7.91 -0.35
CA GLY A 65 2.46 8.39 1.03
C GLY A 65 1.28 7.78 1.81
N TRP A 66 0.65 6.71 1.29
CA TRP A 66 -0.40 6.02 2.01
C TRP A 66 0.04 5.46 3.38
N PRO A 67 1.28 4.94 3.59
CA PRO A 67 1.69 4.42 4.89
C PRO A 67 1.71 5.50 5.96
N GLU A 68 2.23 6.69 5.65
CA GLU A 68 2.25 7.84 6.56
C GLU A 68 0.83 8.28 6.91
N GLU A 69 -0.03 8.38 5.90
CA GLU A 69 -1.43 8.80 6.04
C GLU A 69 -2.23 7.83 6.94
N SER A 70 -2.02 6.53 6.79
CA SER A 70 -2.72 5.51 7.59
C SER A 70 -1.95 5.10 8.86
N SER A 71 -0.85 5.79 9.19
CA SER A 71 0.04 5.42 10.30
C SER A 71 0.49 3.95 10.27
N CYS A 72 0.71 3.43 9.08
CA CYS A 72 1.14 2.06 8.83
C CYS A 72 2.63 1.99 8.51
N ARG A 73 3.25 0.86 8.86
CA ARG A 73 4.64 0.59 8.55
C ARG A 73 4.81 -0.80 7.95
N PRO A 74 4.73 -0.94 6.61
CA PRO A 74 5.08 -2.18 5.94
C PRO A 74 6.49 -2.64 6.36
N ARG A 75 6.64 -3.93 6.65
CA ARG A 75 7.90 -4.49 7.15
C ARG A 75 8.80 -4.87 5.97
N CYS A 76 10.05 -4.42 6.01
CA CYS A 76 11.08 -4.80 5.06
C CYS A 76 12.28 -5.46 5.74
N PRO A 77 13.05 -6.30 5.01
CA PRO A 77 14.33 -6.79 5.47
C PRO A 77 15.29 -5.64 5.84
N VAL A 78 16.26 -5.94 6.70
CA VAL A 78 17.29 -4.96 7.11
C VAL A 78 18.02 -4.42 5.88
N GLY A 79 18.15 -3.10 5.79
CA GLY A 79 18.82 -2.41 4.67
C GLY A 79 17.93 -2.16 3.45
N MET A 80 16.63 -2.43 3.54
CA MET A 80 15.65 -2.10 2.50
C MET A 80 14.54 -1.21 3.03
N GLU A 81 13.92 -0.47 2.12
CA GLU A 81 12.81 0.44 2.40
C GLU A 81 11.58 0.03 1.60
N TYR A 82 10.41 0.16 2.21
CA TYR A 82 9.16 0.01 1.48
C TYR A 82 8.99 1.16 0.49
N LYS A 83 8.52 0.86 -0.72
CA LYS A 83 8.06 1.81 -1.72
C LYS A 83 6.75 1.31 -2.31
N GLU A 84 5.88 2.26 -2.63
CA GLU A 84 4.57 2.05 -3.24
C GLU A 84 4.65 1.62 -4.70
N CYS A 85 5.80 1.87 -5.34
CA CYS A 85 6.05 1.59 -6.75
C CYS A 85 7.51 1.17 -6.94
N VAL A 86 7.74 -0.14 -6.89
CA VAL A 86 9.01 -0.79 -7.22
C VAL A 86 8.89 -1.45 -8.58
N SER A 87 9.93 -1.31 -9.41
CA SER A 87 9.99 -2.04 -10.68
C SER A 87 9.95 -3.55 -10.39
N PRO A 88 9.08 -4.33 -11.07
CA PRO A 88 9.11 -5.78 -10.95
C PRO A 88 10.42 -6.37 -11.52
N CYS A 89 11.18 -5.58 -12.27
CA CYS A 89 12.45 -5.95 -12.85
C CYS A 89 13.58 -5.75 -11.84
N THR A 90 13.99 -6.83 -11.18
CA THR A 90 15.07 -6.79 -10.18
C THR A 90 16.41 -6.46 -10.83
N LYS A 91 16.98 -5.31 -10.48
CA LYS A 91 18.37 -4.97 -10.81
C LYS A 91 19.31 -5.72 -9.87
N THR A 92 20.30 -6.38 -10.46
CA THR A 92 21.43 -6.97 -9.74
C THR A 92 22.73 -6.40 -10.32
N CYS A 93 23.85 -6.58 -9.62
CA CYS A 93 25.17 -6.14 -10.13
C CYS A 93 25.52 -6.75 -11.50
N GLN A 94 24.87 -7.84 -11.90
CA GLN A 94 25.07 -8.52 -13.18
C GLN A 94 24.05 -8.09 -14.25
N SER A 95 22.97 -7.42 -13.87
CA SER A 95 21.82 -7.13 -14.72
C SER A 95 21.39 -5.66 -14.63
N LEU A 96 22.33 -4.75 -14.82
CA LEU A 96 22.09 -3.29 -14.71
C LEU A 96 21.09 -2.78 -15.77
N ASN A 97 21.10 -3.39 -16.96
CA ASN A 97 20.22 -3.04 -18.09
C ASN A 97 18.92 -3.87 -18.14
N ILE A 98 18.52 -4.55 -17.06
CA ILE A 98 17.33 -5.43 -17.07
C ILE A 98 16.04 -4.70 -17.50
N ASN A 99 15.95 -3.39 -17.27
CA ASN A 99 14.81 -2.57 -17.65
C ASN A 99 14.68 -2.35 -19.18
N GLU A 100 15.70 -2.68 -19.99
CA GLU A 100 15.59 -2.64 -21.47
C GLU A 100 14.82 -3.86 -22.01
N VAL A 101 14.77 -4.95 -21.22
CA VAL A 101 14.22 -6.25 -21.63
C VAL A 101 12.96 -6.60 -20.83
N CYS A 102 12.92 -6.20 -19.56
CA CYS A 102 11.79 -6.40 -18.67
C CYS A 102 10.99 -5.10 -18.56
N HIS A 103 9.71 -5.18 -18.90
CA HIS A 103 8.73 -4.13 -18.68
C HIS A 103 7.58 -4.72 -17.87
N GLY A 104 7.17 -4.00 -16.83
CA GLY A 104 6.03 -4.40 -16.02
C GLY A 104 5.50 -3.20 -15.25
N GLN A 105 4.22 -3.26 -14.90
CA GLN A 105 3.61 -2.28 -14.02
C GLN A 105 4.28 -2.39 -12.65
N CYS A 106 4.62 -1.25 -12.05
CA CYS A 106 5.26 -1.28 -10.74
C CYS A 106 4.32 -1.88 -9.70
N VAL A 107 4.92 -2.53 -8.71
CA VAL A 107 4.24 -3.16 -7.58
C VAL A 107 4.80 -2.59 -6.30
N ASP A 108 4.02 -2.59 -5.23
CA ASP A 108 4.55 -2.23 -3.93
C ASP A 108 5.58 -3.28 -3.47
N GLY A 109 6.58 -2.85 -2.72
CA GLY A 109 7.57 -3.78 -2.20
C GLY A 109 8.72 -3.11 -1.51
N CYS A 110 9.68 -3.93 -1.09
CA CYS A 110 10.92 -3.48 -0.49
C CYS A 110 11.97 -3.27 -1.59
N SER A 111 12.57 -2.09 -1.62
CA SER A 111 13.70 -1.78 -2.50
C SER A 111 14.92 -1.38 -1.68
N CYS A 112 16.10 -1.50 -2.29
CA CYS A 112 17.27 -0.81 -1.76
C CYS A 112 17.03 0.72 -1.78
N PRO A 113 17.63 1.47 -0.84
CA PRO A 113 17.63 2.94 -0.87
C PRO A 113 18.25 3.53 -2.15
#